data_AF-A0A438HP08-F1
#
_entry.id   AF-A0A438HP08-F1
#
_cell.length_a   1.000
_cell.length_b   1.000
_cell.length_c   1.000
_cell.angle_alpha   90.00
_cell.angle_beta   90.00
_cell.angle_gamma   90.00
#
_symmetry.space_group_name_H-M   'P 1'
#
loop_
_entity.id
_entity.type
_entity.pdbx_description
1 polymer ?
#
loop_
_entity_poly.entity_id
_entity_poly.type
_entity_poly.pdbx_seq_one_letter_code
_entity_poly.pdbx_strand_id
1 'polypeptide(L)'
;MCGGDFMSKNPEEAMDFLSYVAEVSRGWDEPTKGEVGKMKSQLSAFNAKAGMYTLKEDDDMKAKFAAVTRRLEELELKKCMKCKLLLKHQCK
;
A
#
# COMPACT_ATOMS: atom_id res chain seq x y z
N MET A 1 15.24 -6.59 10.09
CA MET A 1 15.26 -8.03 9.72
C MET A 1 14.04 -8.65 10.38
N CYS A 2 12.98 -8.96 9.62
CA CYS A 2 11.79 -9.60 10.19
C CYS A 2 12.16 -11.02 10.64
N GLY A 3 12.08 -11.24 11.95
CA GLY A 3 12.59 -12.41 12.66
C GLY A 3 11.92 -13.69 12.19
N GLY A 4 12.73 -14.56 11.58
CA GLY A 4 12.36 -15.90 11.17
C GLY A 4 12.22 -16.85 12.36
N ASP A 5 11.25 -16.57 13.24
CA ASP A 5 10.92 -17.41 14.40
C ASP A 5 9.42 -17.79 14.45
N PHE A 6 8.70 -17.56 13.35
CA PHE A 6 7.28 -17.93 13.23
C PHE A 6 7.10 -19.45 13.08
N MET A 7 8.03 -20.11 12.37
CA MET A 7 7.99 -21.53 12.04
C MET A 7 8.78 -22.42 13.02
N SER A 8 9.37 -21.85 14.07
CA SER A 8 10.14 -22.56 15.11
C SER A 8 9.32 -22.87 16.37
N LYS A 9 8.06 -22.44 16.43
CA LYS A 9 7.11 -22.79 17.49
C LYS A 9 6.63 -24.23 17.34
N ASN A 10 6.27 -24.86 18.46
CA ASN A 10 5.63 -26.19 18.46
C ASN A 10 4.37 -26.13 17.57
N PRO A 11 4.04 -27.17 16.77
CA PRO A 11 2.93 -27.10 15.81
C PRO A 11 1.59 -26.74 16.44
N GLU A 12 1.39 -27.09 17.71
CA GLU A 12 0.21 -26.73 18.50
C GLU A 12 0.08 -25.22 18.72
N GLU A 13 1.18 -24.55 19.08
CA GLU A 13 1.22 -23.09 19.29
C GLU A 13 1.06 -22.32 17.97
N ALA A 14 1.57 -22.87 16.86
CA ALA A 14 1.34 -22.32 15.53
C ALA A 14 -0.14 -22.40 15.12
N MET A 15 -0.82 -23.50 15.44
CA MET A 15 -2.25 -23.69 15.17
C MET A 15 -3.13 -22.78 16.03
N ASP A 16 -2.78 -22.55 17.30
CA ASP A 16 -3.46 -21.60 18.17
C ASP A 16 -3.34 -20.17 17.64
N PHE A 17 -2.16 -19.79 17.15
CA PHE A 17 -1.96 -18.48 16.52
C PHE A 17 -2.82 -18.32 15.26
N LEU A 18 -2.85 -19.33 14.39
CA LEU A 18 -3.70 -19.32 13.19
C LEU A 18 -5.20 -19.27 13.56
N SER A 19 -5.61 -19.94 14.64
CA SER A 19 -6.98 -19.91 15.14
C SER A 19 -7.35 -18.51 15.66
N TYR A 20 -6.47 -17.89 16.45
CA TYR A 20 -6.64 -16.51 16.90
C TYR A 20 -6.77 -15.53 15.73
N VAL A 21 -5.91 -15.64 14.71
CA VAL A 21 -5.99 -14.81 13.51
C VAL A 21 -7.30 -15.05 12.75
N ALA A 22 -7.76 -16.29 12.65
CA ALA A 22 -9.03 -16.64 12.00
C ALA A 22 -10.24 -16.08 12.77
N GLU A 23 -10.24 -16.13 14.10
CA GLU A 23 -11.29 -15.55 14.95
C GLU A 23 -11.35 -14.03 14.83
N VAL A 24 -10.20 -13.35 14.93
CA VAL A 24 -10.09 -11.90 14.78
C VAL A 24 -10.54 -11.45 13.38
N SER A 25 -10.24 -12.24 12.35
CA SER A 25 -10.64 -11.93 10.96
C SER A 25 -12.14 -12.09 10.73
N ARG A 26 -12.82 -13.04 11.38
CA ARG A 26 -14.28 -13.23 11.25
C ARG A 26 -15.08 -12.07 11.83
N GLY A 27 -14.59 -11.44 12.89
CA GLY A 27 -15.25 -10.29 13.51
C GLY A 27 -15.31 -9.03 12.62
N TRP A 28 -14.57 -9.00 11.51
CA TRP A 28 -14.59 -7.91 10.53
C TRP A 28 -15.61 -8.09 9.40
N ASP A 29 -16.18 -9.29 9.20
CA ASP A 29 -17.11 -9.58 8.10
C ASP A 29 -18.59 -9.52 8.54
N GLU A 30 -18.87 -9.31 9.83
CA GLU A 30 -20.23 -9.15 10.35
C GLU A 30 -20.51 -7.67 10.66
N PRO A 31 -20.95 -6.85 9.68
CA PRO A 31 -21.56 -5.58 10.00
C PRO A 31 -22.81 -5.87 10.82
N THR A 32 -22.84 -5.34 12.04
CA THR A 32 -23.98 -5.29 12.96
C THR A 32 -25.31 -5.37 12.17
N LYS A 33 -25.97 -6.53 12.25
CA LYS A 33 -27.10 -6.95 11.40
C LYS A 33 -28.31 -5.98 11.39
N GLY A 34 -28.30 -4.93 12.21
CA GLY A 34 -29.29 -3.85 12.26
C GLY A 34 -28.92 -2.54 11.55
N GLU A 35 -27.68 -2.33 11.09
CA GLU A 35 -27.21 -1.03 10.55
C GLU A 35 -27.02 -1.00 9.02
N VAL A 36 -27.06 -2.16 8.35
CA VAL A 36 -26.80 -2.25 6.89
C VAL A 36 -27.85 -1.51 6.05
N GLY A 37 -29.09 -1.37 6.55
CA GLY A 37 -30.15 -0.62 5.88
C GLY A 37 -30.02 0.91 6.02
N LYS A 38 -29.41 1.39 7.12
CA LYS A 38 -29.27 2.82 7.42
C LYS A 38 -27.95 3.38 6.87
N MET A 39 -26.90 2.56 6.88
CA MET A 39 -25.62 2.92 6.26
C MET A 39 -25.72 3.04 4.74
N LYS A 40 -26.53 2.27 4.02
CA LYS A 40 -26.63 2.42 2.54
C LYS A 40 -27.34 3.71 2.11
N SER A 41 -28.35 4.17 2.85
CA SER A 41 -29.05 5.43 2.55
C SER A 41 -28.25 6.65 3.04
N GLN A 42 -27.59 6.57 4.20
CA GLN A 42 -26.65 7.60 4.63
C GLN A 42 -25.38 7.63 3.77
N LEU A 43 -24.85 6.49 3.33
CA LEU A 43 -23.67 6.42 2.47
C LEU A 43 -24.01 6.85 1.05
N SER A 44 -25.21 6.59 0.52
CA SER A 44 -25.64 7.18 -0.77
C SER A 44 -25.90 8.69 -0.66
N ALA A 45 -26.48 9.17 0.45
CA ALA A 45 -26.59 10.61 0.72
C ALA A 45 -25.23 11.28 1.01
N PHE A 46 -24.28 10.55 1.61
CA PHE A 46 -22.92 10.98 1.85
C PHE A 46 -22.11 10.94 0.57
N ASN A 47 -22.25 9.93 -0.29
CA ASN A 47 -21.61 9.84 -1.61
C ASN A 47 -22.15 10.90 -2.59
N ALA A 48 -23.44 11.23 -2.51
CA ALA A 48 -24.02 12.35 -3.25
C ALA A 48 -23.45 13.72 -2.81
N LYS A 49 -22.87 13.82 -1.60
CA LYS A 49 -22.28 15.04 -1.04
C LYS A 49 -20.74 15.01 -0.96
N ALA A 50 -20.13 13.83 -0.99
CA ALA A 50 -18.69 13.58 -0.92
C ALA A 50 -18.02 13.63 -2.30
N GLY A 51 -18.79 13.51 -3.38
CA GLY A 51 -18.32 13.77 -4.75
C GLY A 51 -17.76 15.18 -4.98
N MET A 52 -17.86 16.11 -4.00
CA MET A 52 -17.24 17.44 -4.07
C MET A 52 -15.86 17.54 -3.40
N TYR A 53 -15.44 16.60 -2.55
CA TYR A 53 -14.18 16.74 -1.78
C TYR A 53 -13.07 15.73 -2.14
N THR A 54 -13.36 14.70 -2.95
CA THR A 54 -12.37 13.65 -3.28
C THR A 54 -11.41 13.98 -4.43
N LEU A 55 -11.54 15.13 -5.09
CA LEU A 55 -10.69 15.45 -6.25
C LEU A 55 -9.27 15.96 -5.89
N LYS A 56 -9.07 16.49 -4.68
CA LYS A 56 -7.84 17.22 -4.34
C LYS A 56 -6.67 16.31 -3.92
N GLU A 57 -6.97 15.15 -3.33
CA GLU A 57 -5.96 14.19 -2.87
C GLU A 57 -5.38 13.38 -4.04
N ASP A 58 -6.23 13.00 -5.02
CA ASP A 58 -5.79 12.32 -6.23
C ASP A 58 -4.87 13.21 -7.09
N ASP A 59 -5.20 14.50 -7.21
CA ASP A 59 -4.37 15.47 -7.93
C ASP A 59 -3.01 15.71 -7.23
N ASP A 60 -2.99 15.78 -5.89
CA ASP A 60 -1.75 15.90 -5.10
C ASP A 60 -0.87 14.65 -5.22
N MET A 61 -1.46 13.45 -5.15
CA MET A 61 -0.75 12.19 -5.38
C MET A 61 -0.20 12.10 -6.79
N LYS A 62 -0.97 12.51 -7.80
CA LYS A 62 -0.55 12.55 -9.20
C LYS A 62 0.61 13.53 -9.42
N ALA A 63 0.59 14.69 -8.78
CA ALA A 63 1.68 15.66 -8.83
C ALA A 63 2.96 15.11 -8.16
N LYS A 64 2.83 14.44 -7.01
CA LYS A 64 3.96 13.78 -6.33
C LYS A 64 4.54 12.65 -7.17
N PHE A 65 3.70 11.84 -7.80
CA PHE A 65 4.15 10.78 -8.69
C PHE A 65 4.91 11.34 -9.89
N ALA A 66 4.37 12.36 -10.55
CA ALA A 66 5.06 13.05 -11.65
C ALA A 66 6.41 13.63 -11.23
N ALA A 67 6.51 14.19 -10.02
CA ALA A 67 7.77 14.69 -9.49
C ALA A 67 8.80 13.58 -9.22
N VAL A 68 8.36 12.41 -8.74
CA VAL A 68 9.20 11.23 -8.52
C VAL A 68 9.68 10.65 -9.85
N THR A 69 8.80 10.48 -10.84
CA THR A 69 9.15 10.00 -12.19
C THR A 69 10.23 10.87 -12.82
N ARG A 70 10.08 12.20 -12.78
CA ARG A 70 11.08 13.14 -13.31
C ARG A 70 12.45 13.01 -12.64
N ARG A 71 12.47 12.86 -11.30
CA ARG A 71 13.72 12.69 -10.55
C ARG A 71 14.39 11.34 -10.85
N LEU A 72 13.60 10.30 -11.12
CA LEU A 72 14.10 8.98 -11.48
C LEU A 72 14.81 9.00 -12.84
N GLU A 73 14.19 9.61 -13.86
CA GLU A 73 14.80 9.76 -15.19
C GLU A 73 16.14 10.53 -15.14
N GLU A 74 16.21 11.61 -14.34
CA GLU A 74 17.45 12.37 -14.17
C GLU A 74 18.57 11.53 -13.54
N LEU A 75 18.23 10.66 -12.57
CA LEU A 75 19.17 9.76 -11.92
C LEU A 75 19.66 8.65 -12.88
N GLU A 76 18.78 8.10 -13.73
CA GLU A 76 19.15 7.13 -14.75
C GLU A 76 20.11 7.71 -15.79
N LEU A 77 19.85 8.95 -16.24
CA LEU A 77 20.74 9.65 -17.17
C LEU A 77 22.12 9.92 -16.54
N LYS A 78 22.17 10.38 -15.28
CA LYS A 78 23.42 10.57 -14.54
C LYS A 78 24.20 9.27 -14.37
N LYS A 79 23.51 8.17 -14.05
CA LYS A 79 24.11 6.83 -13.95
C LYS A 79 24.67 6.38 -15.29
N CYS A 80 23.90 6.52 -16.37
CA CYS A 80 24.34 6.18 -17.73
C CYS A 80 25.59 6.97 -18.15
N MET A 81 25.61 8.29 -17.87
CA MET A 81 26.76 9.14 -18.20
C MET A 81 28.00 8.76 -17.38
N LYS A 82 27.84 8.45 -16.09
CA LYS A 82 28.94 7.98 -15.23
C LYS A 82 29.47 6.61 -15.67
N CYS A 83 28.59 5.68 -16.02
CA CYS A 83 28.99 4.38 -16.58
C CYS A 83 29.77 4.54 -17.90
N LYS A 84 29.33 5.43 -18.80
CA LYS A 84 30.04 5.72 -20.06
C LYS A 84 31.43 6.32 -19.81
N LEU A 85 31.58 7.22 -18.83
CA LEU A 85 32.89 7.78 -18.46
C LEU A 85 33.84 6.74 -17.87
N LEU A 86 33.34 5.86 -16.99
CA LEU A 86 34.13 4.78 -16.40
C LEU A 86 34.60 3.77 -17.46
N LEU A 87 33.72 3.41 -18.41
CA LEU A 87 34.07 2.53 -19.53
C LEU A 87 35.16 3.15 -20.42
N LYS A 88 35.09 4.45 -20.70
CA LYS A 88 36.12 5.16 -21.47
C LYS A 88 37.46 5.24 -20.74
N HIS A 89 37.46 5.35 -19.42
CA HIS A 89 38.68 5.38 -18.61
C HIS A 89 39.34 3.99 -18.51
N GLN A 90 38.58 2.90 -18.59
CA GLN A 90 39.11 1.53 -18.55
C GLN A 90 39.58 0.99 -19.92
N CYS A 91 39.23 1.67 -21.02
CA CYS A 91 39.66 1.32 -22.38
C CYS A 91 40.88 2.11 -22.88
N LYS A 92 41.61 2.79 -22.00
CA LYS A 92 42.80 3.60 -22.33
C LYS A 92 44.01 3.08 -21.56
#